data_AF-A0A8I0C9K5-F1
#
_entry.id   AF-A0A8I0C9K5-F1
#
_cell.length_a   1.000
_cell.length_b   1.000
_cell.length_c   1.000
_cell.angle_alpha   90.00
_cell.angle_beta   90.00
_cell.angle_gamma   90.00
#
_symmetry.space_group_name_H-M   'P 1'
#
loop_
_entity.id
_entity.type
_entity.pdbx_description
1 polymer ?
#
loop_
_entity_poly.entity_id
_entity_poly.type
_entity_poly.pdbx_seq_one_letter_code
_entity_poly.pdbx_strand_id
1 'polypeptide(L)' 'MAQACDLGWHALAPCTPWGDTFEGFSPMGRAVCFERNYMWETEAGGDIRVEIHVYEPRAFESGVRLVARLAKGAS' A
#
# COMPACT_ATOMS: atom_id res chain seq x y z
N MET A 1 -2.76 6.08 11.49
CA MET A 1 -2.15 5.09 10.58
C MET A 1 -3.17 4.34 9.71
N ALA A 2 -4.43 4.79 9.63
CA ALA A 2 -5.51 4.08 8.91
C ALA A 2 -5.83 4.65 7.51
N GLN A 3 -5.47 5.90 7.22
CA GLN A 3 -5.93 6.57 5.98
C GLN A 3 -5.36 6.00 4.68
N ALA A 4 -4.26 5.25 4.69
CA ALA A 4 -3.71 4.66 3.47
C ALA A 4 -4.57 3.49 2.93
N CYS A 5 -5.36 2.84 3.79
CA CYS A 5 -6.24 1.73 3.40
C CYS A 5 -7.70 2.15 3.18
N ASP A 6 -8.07 3.38 3.55
CA ASP A 6 -9.45 3.90 3.40
C ASP A 6 -9.68 4.63 2.08
N LEU A 7 -8.64 4.80 1.24
CA LEU A 7 -8.78 5.43 -0.06
C LEU A 7 -9.31 4.43 -1.09
N GLY A 8 -10.55 4.65 -1.54
CA GLY A 8 -11.15 3.90 -2.63
C GLY A 8 -10.52 4.21 -4.00
N TRP A 9 -10.93 3.44 -5.01
CA TRP A 9 -10.37 3.50 -6.37
C TRP A 9 -10.31 4.93 -6.94
N HIS A 10 -11.36 5.73 -6.75
CA HIS A 10 -11.45 7.10 -7.28
C HIS A 10 -10.37 8.04 -6.73
N ALA A 11 -9.94 7.84 -5.48
CA ALA A 11 -8.90 8.65 -4.87
C ALA A 11 -7.50 8.24 -5.32
N LEU A 12 -7.28 6.95 -5.59
CA LEU A 12 -5.96 6.42 -5.96
C LEU A 12 -5.71 6.40 -7.47
N ALA A 13 -6.75 6.32 -8.31
CA ALA A 13 -6.61 6.28 -9.77
C ALA A 13 -5.78 7.46 -10.35
N PRO A 14 -5.96 8.73 -9.90
CA PRO A 14 -5.21 9.86 -10.46
C PRO A 14 -3.71 9.82 -10.17
N CYS A 15 -3.28 9.13 -9.10
CA CYS A 15 -1.87 8.98 -8.76
C CYS A 15 -1.32 7.60 -9.10
N THR A 16 -2.11 6.68 -9.66
CA THR A 16 -1.62 5.34 -10.03
C THR A 16 -0.99 5.36 -11.43
N PRO A 17 0.25 4.87 -11.63
CA PRO A 17 1.08 4.14 -10.66
C PRO A 17 1.93 5.04 -9.76
N TRP A 18 2.15 4.62 -8.51
CA TRP A 18 3.00 5.34 -7.55
C TRP A 18 3.49 4.42 -6.43
N GLY A 19 4.60 4.80 -5.79
CA GLY A 19 5.08 4.11 -4.60
C GLY A 19 5.91 5.02 -3.70
N ASP A 20 5.90 4.71 -2.40
CA ASP A 20 6.68 5.41 -1.38
C ASP A 20 7.14 4.48 -0.25
N THR A 21 8.14 4.97 0.48
CA THR A 21 8.59 4.36 1.73
C THR A 21 8.58 5.42 2.83
N PHE A 22 8.05 5.07 3.99
CA PHE A 22 8.07 5.93 5.17
C PHE A 22 8.30 5.11 6.45
N GLU A 23 8.88 5.76 7.45
CA GLU A 23 9.13 5.16 8.76
C GLU A 23 7.95 5.38 9.71
N GLY A 24 7.78 4.47 10.66
CA GLY A 24 6.81 4.62 11.74
C GLY A 24 7.03 3.60 12.84
N PHE A 25 5.98 3.37 13.63
CA PHE A 25 6.03 2.45 14.76
C PHE A 25 4.91 1.42 14.65
N SER A 26 5.24 0.16 14.90
CA SER A 26 4.25 -0.91 15.08
C SER A 26 3.37 -0.63 16.31
N PRO A 27 2.20 -1.30 16.46
CA PRO A 27 1.36 -1.18 17.65
C PRO A 27 2.07 -1.48 18.97
N MET A 28 3.15 -2.27 18.93
CA MET A 28 3.99 -2.58 20.09
C MET A 28 5.14 -1.59 20.31
N GLY A 29 5.18 -0.47 19.58
CA GLY A 29 6.18 0.59 19.74
C GLY A 29 7.53 0.34 19.06
N ARG A 30 7.66 -0.71 18.24
CA ARG A 30 8.91 -0.99 17.50
C ARG A 30 8.98 -0.15 16.23
N ALA A 31 10.15 0.44 15.94
CA ALA A 31 10.39 1.14 14.68
C ALA A 31 10.30 0.18 13.49
N VAL A 32 9.56 0.59 12.46
CA VAL A 32 9.32 -0.18 11.23
C VAL A 32 9.32 0.75 10.03
N CYS A 33 9.61 0.19 8.87
CA CYS A 33 9.42 0.83 7.58
C CYS A 33 8.12 0.30 6.94
N PHE A 34 7.42 1.19 6.27
CA PHE A 34 6.28 0.90 5.43
C PHE A 34 6.68 1.19 4.00
N GLU A 35 6.60 0.20 3.13
CA GLU A 35 6.68 0.38 1.69
C GLU A 35 5.29 0.17 1.10
N ARG A 36 4.80 1.14 0.34
CA ARG A 36 3.46 1.13 -0.24
C ARG A 36 3.55 1.38 -1.73
N ASN A 37 2.83 0.56 -2.49
CA ASN A 37 2.81 0.61 -3.95
C ASN A 37 1.36 0.55 -4.46
N TYR A 38 1.04 1.42 -5.41
CA TYR A 38 -0.19 1.41 -6.20
C TYR A 38 0.16 1.11 -7.65
N MET A 39 -0.41 0.04 -8.19
CA MET A 39 -0.14 -0.41 -9.55
C MET A 39 -1.44 -0.74 -10.24
N TRP A 40 -1.48 -0.56 -11.56
CA TRP A 40 -2.58 -1.09 -12.36
C TRP A 40 -2.50 -2.62 -12.39
N GLU A 41 -3.59 -3.31 -12.07
CA GLU A 41 -3.64 -4.78 -11.96
C GLU A 41 -3.42 -5.46 -13.33
N THR A 42 -3.82 -4.81 -14.42
CA THR A 42 -3.68 -5.36 -15.77
C THR A 42 -3.39 -4.27 -16.78
N GLU A 43 -4.26 -3.26 -16.87
CA GLU A 43 -4.11 -2.14 -17.82
C GLU A 43 -4.30 -0.80 -17.13
N ALA A 44 -3.69 0.25 -17.68
CA ALA A 44 -3.80 1.59 -17.16
C ALA A 44 -5.27 2.05 -17.14
N GLY A 45 -5.73 2.56 -16.00
CA GLY A 45 -7.12 2.95 -15.79
C GLY A 45 -8.07 1.78 -15.45
N GLY A 46 -7.56 0.56 -15.27
CA GLY A 46 -8.31 -0.61 -14.80
C GLY A 46 -8.38 -0.68 -13.27
N ASP A 47 -8.33 -1.90 -12.71
CA ASP A 47 -8.29 -2.09 -11.26
C ASP A 47 -6.92 -1.71 -10.69
N ILE A 48 -6.91 -1.33 -9.41
CA ILE A 48 -5.68 -0.93 -8.72
C ILE A 48 -5.29 -2.02 -7.74
N ARG A 49 -4.05 -2.52 -7.88
CA ARG A 49 -3.36 -3.30 -6.87
C ARG A 49 -2.72 -2.38 -5.86
N VAL A 50 -3.08 -2.56 -4.60
CA VAL A 50 -2.43 -1.90 -3.47
C VAL A 50 -1.59 -2.93 -2.73
N GLU A 51 -0.30 -2.67 -2.61
CA GLU A 51 0.61 -3.50 -1.83
C GLU A 51 1.21 -2.67 -0.71
N ILE A 52 1.18 -3.21 0.50
CA ILE A 52 1.80 -2.61 1.67
C ILE A 52 2.69 -3.66 2.31
N HIS A 53 3.98 -3.35 2.43
CA HIS A 53 4.96 -4.17 3.11
C HIS A 53 5.44 -3.46 4.37
N VAL A 54 5.27 -4.10 5.52
CA VAL A 54 5.70 -3.58 6.83
C VAL A 54 6.81 -4.45 7.37
N TYR A 55 7.97 -3.85 7.61
CA TYR A 55 9.16 -4.59 8.04
C TYR A 55 9.99 -3.78 9.03
N GLU A 56 10.76 -4.45 9.87
CA GLU A 56 11.83 -3.77 10.61
C GLU A 56 12.98 -3.42 9.65
N PRO A 57 13.67 -2.28 9.81
CA PRO A 57 14.72 -1.85 8.87
C PRO A 57 15.80 -2.91 8.60
N ARG A 58 16.07 -3.77 9.58
CA ARG A 58 17.07 -4.85 9.53
C ARG A 58 16.53 -6.22 9.08
N ALA A 59 15.23 -6.34 8.81
CA ALA A 59 14.56 -7.61 8.56
C ALA A 59 13.49 -7.48 7.46
N PHE A 60 13.87 -6.88 6.33
CA PHE A 60 12.99 -6.68 5.16
C PHE A 60 12.27 -7.97 4.75
N GLU A 61 13.01 -9.06 4.53
CA GLU A 61 12.45 -10.33 4.04
C GLU A 61 11.50 -11.01 5.03
N SER A 62 11.58 -10.65 6.32
CA SER A 62 10.71 -11.17 7.38
C SER A 62 9.51 -10.26 7.66
N GLY A 63 9.32 -9.22 6.85
CA GLY A 63 8.18 -8.33 6.96
C GLY A 63 6.85 -8.98 6.61
N VAL A 64 5.77 -8.26 6.91
CA VAL A 64 4.40 -8.66 6.57
C VAL A 64 3.95 -7.88 5.36
N ARG A 65 3.54 -8.59 4.30
CA ARG A 65 2.99 -7.99 3.09
C ARG A 65 1.48 -8.21 3.02
N LEU A 66 0.75 -7.12 2.83
CA LEU A 66 -0.67 -7.13 2.50
C LEU A 66 -0.84 -6.70 1.05
N VAL A 67 -1.68 -7.42 0.32
CA VAL A 67 -2.07 -7.09 -1.05
C VAL A 67 -3.59 -7.02 -1.10
N ALA A 68 -4.10 -5.92 -1.64
CA ALA A 68 -5.51 -5.69 -1.88
C ALA A 68 -5.75 -5.27 -3.32
N ARG A 69 -6.93 -5.59 -3.84
CA ARG A 69 -7.41 -5.15 -5.14
C ARG A 69 -8.57 -4.19 -4.95
N LEU A 70 -8.46 -3.01 -5.53
CA LEU A 70 -9.55 -2.04 -5.64
C LEU A 70 -10.15 -2.15 -7.04
N ALA A 71 -11.38 -2.67 -7.10
CA ALA A 71 -12.11 -2.79 -8.35
C ALA A 71 -12.56 -1.41 -8.85
N LYS A 72 -12.36 -1.14 -10.14
CA LYS A 72 -12.94 0.02 -10.80
C LYS A 72 -14.46 -0.09 -10.76
N GLY A 73 -15.10 0.85 -10.05
CA GLY A 73 -16.55 0.88 -9.86
C GLY A 73 -17.05 0.39 -8.50
N ALA A 74 -16.17 -0.11 -7.63
CA ALA A 74 -16.51 -0.23 -6.21
C ALA A 74 -16.62 1.19 -5.62
N SER A 75 -17.81 1.53 -5.10
CA SER A 75 -18.11 2.81 -4.44
C SER A 75 -17.71 2.79 -2.98
#